data_AF-A0AAP5KUW1-F1
#
_entry.id   AF-A0AAP5KUW1-F1
#
_cell.length_a   1.000
_cell.length_b   1.000
_cell.length_c   1.000
_cell.angle_alpha   90.00
_cell.angle_beta   90.00
_cell.angle_gamma   90.00
#
_symmetry.space_group_name_H-M   'P 1'
#
loop_
_entity.id
_entity.type
_entity.pdbx_description
1 polymer ?
#
loop_
_entity_poly.entity_id
_entity_poly.type
_entity_poly.pdbx_seq_one_letter_code
_entity_poly.pdbx_strand_id
1 'polypeptide(L)'
;MWKEVIQQKTVQNTILRNGLRLLRQKNWCHSKDKEALLEISSQLQHVMQLHLETENLVVGVPGFGKEVTLLEIDEPQFVPHYQIEQVIESAAGHFIKLKLIKTV
;
A
#
# COMPACT_ATOMS: atom_id res chain seq x y z
N MET A 1 10.79 -7.39 6.43
CA MET A 1 11.78 -6.48 7.07
C MET A 1 11.02 -5.27 7.59
N TRP A 2 11.50 -4.64 8.66
CA TRP A 2 10.94 -3.35 9.11
C TRP A 2 11.38 -2.24 8.16
N LYS A 3 10.47 -1.31 7.87
CA LYS A 3 10.68 -0.16 7.00
C LYS A 3 10.28 1.10 7.75
N GLU A 4 11.14 2.10 7.71
CA GLU A 4 10.87 3.41 8.28
C GLU A 4 9.89 4.17 7.38
N VAL A 5 8.92 4.84 8.01
CA VAL A 5 7.96 5.71 7.34
C VAL A 5 8.53 7.13 7.33
N ILE A 6 8.85 7.65 6.15
CA ILE A 6 9.41 9.00 6.00
C ILE A 6 8.30 10.05 6.04
N GLN A 7 7.14 9.74 5.45
CA GLN A 7 6.01 10.64 5.36
C GLN A 7 4.68 9.90 5.51
N GLN A 8 3.71 10.55 6.14
CA GLN A 8 2.35 10.04 6.28
C GLN A 8 1.32 11.10 5.88
N LYS A 9 0.28 10.69 5.15
CA LYS A 9 -0.87 11.53 4.81
C LYS A 9 -2.16 10.73 4.77
N THR A 10 -3.21 11.25 5.39
CA THR A 10 -4.56 10.69 5.22
C THR A 10 -5.28 11.42 4.10
N VAL A 11 -5.81 10.67 3.13
CA VAL A 11 -6.56 11.19 1.99
C VAL A 11 -7.96 10.61 1.93
N GLN A 12 -8.90 11.35 1.36
CA GLN A 12 -10.26 10.87 1.08
C GLN A 12 -10.31 10.40 -0.38
N ASN A 13 -10.21 9.10 -0.62
CA ASN A 13 -10.20 8.55 -1.98
C ASN A 13 -10.89 7.18 -2.06
N THR A 14 -12.08 7.18 -2.66
CA THR A 14 -12.91 5.98 -2.80
C THR A 14 -12.26 4.94 -3.72
N ILE A 15 -11.57 5.38 -4.77
CA ILE A 15 -10.91 4.48 -5.75
C ILE A 15 -9.75 3.77 -5.07
N LEU A 16 -8.84 4.51 -4.43
CA LEU A 16 -7.74 3.94 -3.66
C LEU A 16 -8.25 2.98 -2.60
N ARG A 17 -9.25 3.39 -1.82
CA ARG A 17 -9.81 2.55 -0.75
C ARG A 17 -10.34 1.22 -1.29
N ASN A 18 -11.12 1.26 -2.36
CA ASN A 18 -11.73 0.07 -2.93
C ASN A 18 -10.67 -0.82 -3.60
N GLY A 19 -9.72 -0.24 -4.33
CA GLY A 19 -8.61 -0.99 -4.94
C GLY A 19 -7.75 -1.71 -3.90
N LEU A 20 -7.36 -1.02 -2.83
CA LEU A 20 -6.61 -1.62 -1.72
C LEU A 20 -7.42 -2.72 -1.01
N ARG A 21 -8.75 -2.56 -0.87
CA ARG A 21 -9.62 -3.61 -0.34
C ARG A 21 -9.68 -4.84 -1.24
N LEU A 22 -9.71 -4.66 -2.57
CA LEU A 22 -9.74 -5.76 -3.53
C LEU A 22 -8.45 -6.58 -3.45
N LEU A 23 -7.28 -5.93 -3.41
CA LEU A 23 -5.98 -6.62 -3.30
C LEU A 23 -5.81 -7.41 -1.99
N ARG A 24 -6.58 -7.08 -0.94
CA ARG A 24 -6.60 -7.84 0.33
C ARG A 24 -7.55 -9.04 0.30
N GLN A 25 -8.44 -9.14 -0.68
CA GLN A 25 -9.39 -10.24 -0.79
C GLN A 25 -8.74 -11.44 -1.48
N LYS A 26 -8.40 -12.47 -0.70
CA LYS A 26 -7.79 -13.70 -1.21
C LYS A 26 -8.55 -14.27 -2.43
N ASN A 27 -9.87 -14.41 -2.35
CA ASN A 27 -10.65 -15.00 -3.44
C ASN A 27 -10.50 -14.23 -4.76
N TRP A 28 -10.48 -12.89 -4.68
CA TRP A 28 -10.30 -12.04 -5.85
C TRP A 28 -8.89 -12.23 -6.44
N CYS A 29 -7.85 -12.20 -5.60
CA CYS A 29 -6.47 -12.43 -6.04
C CYS A 29 -6.26 -13.82 -6.66
N HIS A 30 -6.91 -14.87 -6.15
CA HIS A 30 -6.79 -16.21 -6.74
C HIS A 30 -7.57 -16.36 -8.05
N SER A 31 -8.60 -15.54 -8.27
CA SER A 31 -9.45 -15.59 -9.47
C SER A 31 -8.89 -14.83 -10.68
N LYS A 32 -7.86 -14.00 -10.47
CA LYS A 32 -7.28 -13.14 -11.50
C LYS A 32 -5.95 -13.70 -11.97
N ASP A 33 -5.64 -13.46 -13.25
CA ASP A 33 -4.30 -13.71 -13.76
C ASP A 33 -3.27 -12.78 -13.11
N LYS A 34 -2.00 -13.18 -13.18
CA LYS A 34 -0.90 -12.46 -12.51
C LYS A 34 -0.65 -11.08 -13.13
N GLU A 35 -0.90 -10.91 -14.42
CA GLU A 35 -0.64 -9.65 -15.14
C GLU A 35 -1.63 -8.57 -14.73
N ALA A 36 -2.92 -8.90 -14.67
CA ALA A 36 -3.98 -7.99 -14.21
C ALA A 36 -3.77 -7.55 -12.76
N LEU A 37 -3.28 -8.44 -11.89
CA LEU A 37 -2.96 -8.10 -10.50
C LEU A 37 -1.78 -7.13 -10.40
N LEU A 38 -0.75 -7.33 -11.23
CA LEU A 38 0.39 -6.42 -11.33
C LEU A 38 -0.02 -5.05 -11.87
N GLU A 39 -0.85 -5.02 -12.91
CA GLU A 39 -1.35 -3.78 -13.51
C GLU A 39 -2.13 -2.96 -12.49
N ILE A 40 -3.10 -3.58 -11.79
CA ILE A 40 -3.92 -2.91 -10.77
C ILE A 40 -3.04 -2.43 -9.61
N SER A 41 -2.08 -3.24 -9.15
CA SER A 41 -1.16 -2.86 -8.08
C SER A 41 -0.30 -1.66 -8.48
N SER A 42 0.19 -1.63 -9.72
CA SER A 42 1.00 -0.54 -10.26
C SER A 42 0.20 0.75 -10.38
N GLN A 43 -1.04 0.67 -10.90
CA GLN A 43 -1.93 1.83 -10.98
C GLN A 43 -2.25 2.41 -9.61
N LEU A 44 -2.54 1.56 -8.62
CA LEU A 44 -2.78 2.00 -7.24
C LEU A 44 -1.53 2.64 -6.63
N GLN A 45 -0.35 2.06 -6.85
CA GLN A 45 0.92 2.62 -6.42
C GLN A 45 1.12 4.04 -6.96
N HIS A 46 0.92 4.21 -8.26
CA HIS A 46 1.09 5.51 -8.92
C HIS A 46 0.13 6.56 -8.34
N VAL A 47 -1.13 6.20 -8.13
CA VAL A 47 -2.10 7.13 -7.51
C VAL A 47 -1.68 7.49 -6.09
N MET A 48 -1.15 6.56 -5.29
CA MET A 48 -0.67 6.85 -3.94
C MET A 48 0.55 7.79 -3.95
N GLN A 49 1.50 7.57 -4.86
CA GLN A 49 2.67 8.43 -5.07
C GLN A 49 2.28 9.86 -5.45
N LEU A 50 1.29 10.03 -6.34
CA LEU A 50 0.78 11.35 -6.72
C LEU A 50 0.19 12.13 -5.53
N HIS A 51 -0.42 11.45 -4.55
CA HIS A 51 -0.95 12.14 -3.35
C HIS A 51 0.14 12.66 -2.40
N LEU A 52 1.34 12.08 -2.47
CA LEU A 52 2.49 12.45 -1.64
C LEU A 52 3.56 13.23 -2.41
N GLU A 53 3.42 13.39 -3.73
CA GLU A 53 4.41 14.04 -4.60
C GLU A 53 5.79 13.38 -4.50
N THR A 54 5.81 12.05 -4.44
CA THR A 54 7.04 11.24 -4.24
C THR A 54 7.21 10.16 -5.30
N GLU A 55 8.46 9.80 -5.56
CA GLU A 55 8.83 8.63 -6.37
C GLU A 55 9.03 7.37 -5.50
N ASN A 56 9.09 7.53 -4.18
CA ASN A 56 9.27 6.44 -3.23
C ASN A 56 8.05 5.50 -3.17
N LEU A 57 8.25 4.31 -2.62
CA LEU A 57 7.16 3.39 -2.35
C LEU A 57 6.22 3.98 -1.30
N VAL A 58 4.92 3.82 -1.55
CA VAL A 58 3.85 4.34 -0.70
C VAL A 58 2.88 3.21 -0.44
N VAL A 59 2.60 2.95 0.82
CA VAL A 59 1.69 1.87 1.22
C VAL A 59 0.41 2.45 1.80
N GLY A 60 -0.73 1.93 1.33
CA GLY A 60 -2.05 2.40 1.72
C GLY A 60 -2.73 1.52 2.78
N VAL A 61 -3.30 2.17 3.79
CA VAL A 61 -4.18 1.56 4.80
C VAL A 61 -5.59 2.13 4.66
N PRO A 62 -6.58 1.31 4.25
CA PRO A 62 -7.98 1.73 4.23
C PRO A 62 -8.47 2.11 5.63
N GLY A 63 -9.02 3.32 5.77
CA GLY A 63 -9.65 3.84 6.99
C GLY A 63 -11.19 3.81 6.94
N PHE A 64 -11.83 4.59 7.81
CA PHE A 64 -13.29 4.70 7.87
C PHE A 64 -13.84 5.54 6.71
N GLY A 65 -15.08 5.25 6.27
CA GLY A 65 -15.69 5.99 5.17
C GLY A 65 -14.92 5.87 3.86
N LYS A 66 -14.31 6.98 3.42
CA LYS A 66 -13.49 7.09 2.19
C LYS A 66 -12.00 7.29 2.48
N GLU A 67 -11.59 7.18 3.74
CA GLU A 67 -10.22 7.44 4.17
C GLU A 67 -9.25 6.36 3.71
N VAL A 68 -8.05 6.81 3.36
CA VAL A 68 -6.87 5.99 3.15
C VAL A 68 -5.68 6.72 3.78
N THR A 69 -5.00 6.05 4.72
CA THR A 69 -3.72 6.53 5.24
C THR A 69 -2.61 6.02 4.31
N LEU A 70 -1.84 6.95 3.76
CA LEU A 70 -0.68 6.70 2.91
C LEU A 70 0.59 6.83 3.73
N LEU A 71 1.48 5.87 3.60
CA LEU A 71 2.74 5.77 4.32
C LEU A 71 3.87 5.61 3.30
N GLU A 72 4.67 6.65 3.13
CA GLU A 72 5.87 6.62 2.31
C GLU A 72 7.01 5.96 3.07
N ILE A 73 7.77 5.09 2.39
CA ILE A 73 8.96 4.45 2.95
C ILE A 73 10.19 4.76 2.08
N ASP A 74 11.38 4.67 2.67
CA ASP A 74 12.66 4.92 1.98
C ASP A 74 13.06 3.76 1.05
N GLU A 75 12.19 3.42 0.11
CA GLU A 75 12.45 2.44 -0.94
C GLU A 75 11.94 2.97 -2.28
N PRO A 76 12.81 3.21 -3.26
CA PRO A 76 12.38 3.68 -4.59
C PRO A 76 11.81 2.55 -5.46
N GLN A 77 12.07 1.28 -5.10
CA GLN A 77 11.68 0.16 -5.93
C GLN A 77 10.21 -0.21 -5.68
N PHE A 78 9.40 -0.14 -6.74
CA PHE A 78 8.07 -0.71 -6.70
C PHE A 78 8.13 -2.21 -6.42
N VAL A 79 7.48 -2.64 -5.34
CA VAL A 79 7.27 -4.05 -5.06
C VAL A 79 5.77 -4.30 -4.95
N PRO A 80 5.19 -5.04 -5.91
CA PRO A 80 3.75 -5.22 -5.96
C PRO A 80 3.27 -6.14 -4.82
N HIS A 81 2.02 -5.97 -4.44
CA HIS A 81 1.31 -6.82 -3.48
C HIS A 81 1.89 -6.83 -2.05
N TYR A 82 2.46 -5.73 -1.58
CA TYR A 82 2.73 -5.61 -0.15
C TYR A 82 1.47 -5.33 0.65
N GLN A 83 1.31 -6.08 1.73
CA GLN A 83 0.37 -5.77 2.79
C GLN A 83 1.16 -5.34 4.03
N ILE A 84 0.68 -4.31 4.71
CA ILE A 84 1.16 -3.97 6.05
C ILE A 84 0.72 -5.07 7.01
N GLU A 85 1.70 -5.80 7.54
CA GLU A 85 1.51 -6.82 8.55
C GLU A 85 1.44 -6.21 9.94
N GLN A 86 2.29 -5.21 10.21
CA GLN A 86 2.38 -4.57 11.51
C GLN A 86 2.78 -3.11 11.35
N VAL A 87 2.27 -2.28 12.25
CA VAL A 87 2.62 -0.86 12.40
C VAL A 87 3.14 -0.69 13.83
N ILE A 88 4.29 -0.03 13.98
CA ILE A 88 4.86 0.33 15.29
C ILE A 88 5.20 1.81 15.26
N GLU A 89 4.63 2.55 16.21
CA GLU A 89 5.06 3.91 16.54
C GLU A 89 5.97 3.85 17.77
N SER A 90 7.13 4.50 17.69
CA SER A 90 8.11 4.54 18.78
C SER A 90 8.72 5.94 18.90
N ALA A 91 9.44 6.19 20.00
CA ALA A 91 10.19 7.44 20.16
C ALA A 91 11.28 7.63 19.07
N ALA A 92 11.69 6.55 18.40
CA ALA A 92 12.67 6.57 17.32
C ALA A 92 12.07 6.77 15.92
N GLY A 93 10.73 6.82 15.80
CA GLY A 93 10.05 6.95 14.51
C GLY A 93 8.91 5.97 14.32
N HIS A 94 8.30 6.04 13.14
CA HIS A 94 7.18 5.21 12.71
C HIS A 94 7.67 4.13 11.75
N PHE A 95 7.42 2.86 12.08
CA PHE A 95 7.90 1.72 11.31
C PHE A 95 6.75 0.81 10.89
N ILE A 96 6.86 0.29 9.67
CA ILE A 96 5.93 -0.72 9.14
C ILE A 96 6.66 -2.00 8.77
N LYS A 97 5.99 -3.12 9.02
CA LYS A 97 6.43 -4.43 8.56
C LYS A 97 5.60 -4.81 7.35
N LEU A 98 6.28 -5.02 6.22
CA LEU A 98 5.63 -5.44 4.98
C LEU A 98 5.71 -6.96 4.82
N LYS A 99 4.60 -7.53 4.34
CA LYS A 99 4.50 -8.93 3.95
C LYS A 99 4.07 -9.01 2.49
N LEU A 100 4.85 -9.73 1.69
CA LEU A 100 4.48 -10.03 0.32
C LEU A 100 3.23 -10.92 0.33
N ILE A 101 2.19 -10.51 -0.37
CA ILE A 101 1.05 -11.37 -0.67
C ILE A 101 1.57 -12.38 -1.71
N LYS A 102 1.94 -13.58 -1.26
CA LYS A 102 2.26 -14.69 -2.15
C LYS A 102 0.99 -15.07 -2.90
N THR A 103 0.88 -14.64 -4.15
CA THR A 103 0.02 -15.26 -5.16
C THR A 103 0.63 -16.62 -5.48
N VAL A 104 0.07 -17.67 -4.87
CA VAL A 104 0.46 -19.08 -5.08
C VAL A 104 0.37 -19.42 -6.57
#